data_AF-A0A420ER96-F1
#
_entry.id   AF-A0A420ER96-F1
#
_cell.length_a   1.000
_cell.length_b   1.000
_cell.length_c   1.000
_cell.angle_alpha   90.00
_cell.angle_beta   90.00
_cell.angle_gamma   90.00
#
_symmetry.space_group_name_H-M   'P 1'
#
loop_
_entity.id
_entity.type
_entity.pdbx_description
1 polymer ?
#
loop_
_entity_poly.entity_id
_entity_poly.type
_entity_poly.pdbx_seq_one_letter_code
_entity_poly.pdbx_strand_id
1 'polypeptide(L)'
;MRNPAKLLPASLALAMLSMSAAPALAQDEGAQAGAGDTAQPGDSPEDVRRGAVILRAFNQVLNSEDTPQEVRAQLLSCLYNNSLRNVSVAAGKVVAEQEQLADDNPQHVFIAASAVCGVQPAQEGEADESR
;
A
#
# COMPACT_ATOMS: atom_id res chain seq x y z
N MET A 1 30.67 -27.56 2.64
CA MET A 1 30.95 -28.04 1.26
C MET A 1 30.75 -26.87 0.30
N ARG A 2 31.84 -26.30 -0.22
CA ARG A 2 31.84 -25.30 -1.29
C ARG A 2 31.86 -26.06 -2.61
N ASN A 3 31.01 -25.70 -3.56
CA ASN A 3 31.15 -26.13 -4.95
C ASN A 3 30.59 -25.05 -5.90
N PRO A 4 31.05 -25.02 -7.17
CA PRO A 4 31.65 -23.82 -7.74
C PRO A 4 30.91 -23.27 -8.96
N ALA A 5 31.21 -21.99 -9.23
CA ALA A 5 30.94 -21.31 -10.48
C ALA A 5 31.45 -22.08 -11.71
N LYS A 6 30.62 -22.14 -12.76
CA LYS A 6 30.96 -22.38 -14.17
C LYS A 6 30.00 -21.49 -14.98
N LEU A 7 30.39 -20.29 -15.44
CA LEU A 7 31.10 -19.99 -16.69
C LEU A 7 30.44 -20.59 -17.96
N LEU A 8 29.69 -19.71 -18.66
CA LEU A 8 29.55 -19.51 -20.13
C LEU A 8 29.08 -20.68 -21.04
N PRO A 9 28.28 -20.39 -22.11
CA PRO A 9 28.76 -19.60 -23.25
C PRO A 9 27.82 -18.54 -23.84
N ALA A 10 28.47 -17.51 -24.38
CA ALA A 10 27.95 -16.58 -25.37
C ALA A 10 27.71 -17.32 -26.70
N SER A 11 26.57 -17.04 -27.34
CA SER A 11 26.36 -17.39 -28.75
C SER A 11 25.47 -16.35 -29.43
N LEU A 12 26.11 -15.68 -30.38
CA LEU A 12 25.61 -15.23 -31.69
C LEU A 12 24.44 -14.25 -31.76
N ALA A 13 24.82 -13.04 -32.18
CA ALA A 13 24.01 -12.09 -32.91
C ALA A 13 23.27 -12.74 -34.08
N LEU A 14 21.99 -12.39 -34.24
CA LEU A 14 21.29 -12.48 -35.51
C LEU A 14 20.60 -11.15 -35.76
N ALA A 15 21.31 -10.24 -36.42
CA ALA A 15 20.72 -9.09 -37.06
C ALA A 15 19.96 -9.57 -38.30
N MET A 16 18.64 -9.47 -38.29
CA MET A 16 17.85 -9.48 -39.53
C MET A 16 17.30 -8.07 -39.77
N LEU A 17 17.95 -7.40 -40.71
CA LEU A 17 17.39 -6.29 -41.48
C LEU A 17 16.20 -6.83 -42.30
N SER A 18 14.99 -6.44 -41.95
CA SER A 18 13.85 -6.47 -42.87
C SER A 18 13.43 -5.04 -43.19
N MET A 19 14.04 -4.54 -44.27
CA MET A 19 13.67 -3.30 -44.95
C MET A 19 12.22 -3.43 -45.44
N SER A 20 11.29 -2.80 -44.74
CA SER A 20 9.90 -2.66 -45.18
C SER A 20 9.65 -1.17 -45.43
N ALA A 21 9.62 -0.78 -46.70
CA ALA A 21 9.23 0.56 -47.11
C ALA A 21 7.75 0.79 -46.74
N ALA A 22 7.52 1.54 -45.67
CA ALA A 22 6.20 2.07 -45.29
C ALA A 22 6.14 3.56 -45.66
N PRO A 23 4.95 4.10 -46.02
CA PRO A 23 4.82 5.43 -46.59
C PRO A 23 5.19 6.49 -45.56
N ALA A 24 5.85 7.54 -46.02
CA ALA A 24 6.12 8.74 -45.25
C ALA A 24 4.79 9.38 -44.81
N LEU A 25 4.36 9.06 -43.58
CA LEU A 25 3.44 9.90 -42.84
C LEU A 25 4.29 10.97 -42.17
N ALA A 26 4.06 12.22 -42.56
CA ALA A 26 4.61 13.39 -41.90
C ALA A 26 4.36 13.26 -40.39
N GLN A 27 5.43 13.13 -39.62
CA GLN A 27 5.37 13.23 -38.17
C GLN A 27 5.17 14.70 -37.85
N ASP A 28 3.91 15.06 -37.60
CA ASP A 28 3.56 16.29 -36.91
C ASP A 28 4.17 16.18 -35.50
N GLU A 29 5.31 16.86 -35.34
CA GLU A 29 6.08 16.96 -34.12
C GLU A 29 5.33 17.94 -33.21
N GLY A 30 4.25 17.46 -32.60
CA GLY A 30 3.33 18.31 -31.87
C GLY A 30 2.37 17.51 -31.01
N ALA A 31 2.43 17.77 -29.71
CA ALA A 31 1.49 17.31 -28.68
C ALA A 31 1.56 15.81 -28.31
N GLN A 32 2.63 15.42 -27.63
CA GLN A 32 2.45 14.67 -26.38
C GLN A 32 1.77 15.59 -25.35
N ALA A 33 0.49 15.90 -25.58
CA ALA A 33 -0.37 16.51 -24.57
C ALA A 33 -0.74 15.38 -23.61
N GLY A 34 -0.22 15.50 -22.38
CA GLY A 34 -0.37 14.50 -21.33
C GLY A 34 -1.79 13.97 -21.23
N ALA A 35 -1.89 12.64 -21.30
CA ALA A 35 -3.01 11.95 -20.68
C ALA A 35 -2.97 12.36 -19.20
N GLY A 36 -3.85 13.29 -18.83
CA GLY A 36 -4.05 13.69 -17.44
C GLY A 36 -4.33 12.44 -16.64
N ASP A 37 -3.43 12.13 -15.74
CA ASP A 37 -3.54 11.04 -14.78
C ASP A 37 -4.72 11.39 -13.85
N THR A 38 -5.92 10.93 -14.22
CA THR A 38 -7.04 10.89 -13.29
C THR A 38 -6.79 9.72 -12.34
N ALA A 39 -5.74 9.80 -11.52
CA ALA A 39 -5.49 8.84 -10.46
C ALA A 39 -6.73 8.81 -9.56
N GLN A 40 -7.41 7.67 -9.52
CA GLN A 40 -8.53 7.50 -8.61
C GLN A 40 -7.97 7.46 -7.17
N PRO A 41 -8.58 8.14 -6.18
CA PRO A 41 -8.05 8.20 -4.80
C PRO A 41 -7.85 6.80 -4.25
N GLY A 42 -6.63 6.41 -3.85
CA GLY A 42 -6.29 5.03 -3.46
C GLY A 42 -5.36 4.30 -4.43
N ASP A 43 -5.07 4.86 -5.60
CA ASP A 43 -4.15 4.25 -6.59
C ASP A 43 -2.75 4.90 -6.55
N SER A 44 -2.56 5.92 -5.71
CA SER A 44 -1.25 6.55 -5.55
C SER A 44 -0.25 5.56 -4.93
N PRO A 45 1.06 5.67 -5.24
CA PRO A 45 2.09 4.85 -4.60
C PRO A 45 2.07 4.95 -3.07
N GLU A 46 1.69 6.11 -2.54
CA GLU A 46 1.54 6.37 -1.12
C GLU A 46 0.37 5.57 -0.53
N ASP A 47 -0.82 5.61 -1.15
CA ASP A 47 -1.98 4.84 -0.70
C ASP A 47 -1.73 3.33 -0.74
N VAL A 48 -1.02 2.84 -1.75
CA VAL A 48 -0.66 1.42 -1.84
C VAL A 48 0.32 1.03 -0.73
N ARG A 49 1.36 1.86 -0.51
CA ARG A 49 2.34 1.63 0.56
C ARG A 49 1.67 1.63 1.93
N ARG A 50 0.83 2.63 2.21
CA ARG A 50 0.07 2.75 3.45
C ARG A 50 -0.86 1.55 3.64
N GLY A 51 -1.57 1.13 2.59
CA GLY A 51 -2.41 -0.07 2.62
C GLY A 51 -1.62 -1.33 3.01
N ALA A 52 -0.42 -1.52 2.47
CA ALA A 52 0.44 -2.64 2.83
C ALA A 52 0.92 -2.59 4.30
N VAL A 53 1.22 -1.38 4.80
CA VAL A 53 1.56 -1.18 6.22
C VAL A 53 0.38 -1.53 7.12
N ILE A 54 -0.82 -1.03 6.80
CA ILE A 54 -2.06 -1.31 7.54
C ILE A 54 -2.33 -2.80 7.60
N LEU A 55 -2.28 -3.49 6.45
CA LEU A 55 -2.53 -4.93 6.38
C LEU A 55 -1.54 -5.71 7.25
N ARG A 56 -0.25 -5.37 7.21
CA ARG A 56 0.77 -6.02 8.05
C ARG A 56 0.48 -5.80 9.53
N ALA A 57 0.24 -4.55 9.94
CA ALA A 57 0.02 -4.20 11.33
C ALA A 57 -1.26 -4.86 11.89
N PHE A 58 -2.35 -4.82 11.13
CA PHE A 58 -3.61 -5.45 11.55
C PHE A 58 -3.46 -6.98 11.64
N ASN A 59 -2.73 -7.61 10.71
CA ASN A 59 -2.43 -9.04 10.85
C ASN A 59 -1.63 -9.35 12.13
N GLN A 60 -0.69 -8.51 12.55
CA GLN A 60 0.04 -8.72 13.81
C GLN A 60 -0.90 -8.66 15.01
N VAL A 61 -1.82 -7.69 15.05
CA VAL A 61 -2.81 -7.54 16.11
C VAL A 61 -3.80 -8.71 16.13
N LEU A 62 -4.29 -9.12 14.96
CA LEU A 62 -5.23 -10.24 14.83
C LEU A 62 -4.62 -11.58 15.27
N ASN A 63 -3.32 -11.78 15.06
CA ASN A 63 -2.61 -13.00 15.45
C ASN A 63 -1.98 -12.94 16.85
N SER A 64 -2.05 -11.78 17.53
CA SER A 64 -1.54 -11.64 18.89
C SER A 64 -2.53 -12.24 19.90
N GLU A 65 -2.00 -13.06 20.82
CA GLU A 65 -2.77 -13.58 21.96
C GLU A 65 -2.98 -12.52 23.04
N ASP A 66 -2.11 -11.50 23.08
CA ASP A 66 -2.15 -10.39 24.04
C ASP A 66 -3.20 -9.32 23.67
N THR A 67 -3.74 -9.36 22.44
CA THR A 67 -4.78 -8.42 22.02
C THR A 67 -6.16 -8.90 22.49
N PRO A 68 -6.95 -8.04 23.17
CA PRO A 68 -8.33 -8.36 23.54
C PRO A 68 -9.15 -8.87 22.35
N GLN A 69 -10.02 -9.86 22.59
CA GLN A 69 -10.85 -10.46 21.54
C GLN A 69 -11.73 -9.40 20.85
N GLU A 70 -12.28 -8.46 21.61
CA GLU A 70 -13.13 -7.38 21.11
C GLU A 70 -12.39 -6.52 20.07
N VAL A 71 -11.15 -6.12 20.37
CA VAL A 71 -10.30 -5.33 19.45
C VAL A 71 -10.03 -6.11 18.16
N ARG A 72 -9.71 -7.41 18.27
CA ARG A 72 -9.51 -8.27 17.09
C ARG A 72 -10.78 -8.40 16.25
N ALA A 73 -11.93 -8.59 16.90
CA ALA A 73 -13.22 -8.68 16.22
C ALA A 73 -13.58 -7.38 15.50
N GLN A 74 -13.32 -6.23 16.13
CA GLN A 74 -13.58 -4.92 15.55
C GLN A 74 -12.68 -4.63 14.34
N LEU A 75 -11.38 -4.91 14.44
CA LEU A 75 -10.45 -4.78 13.31
C LEU A 75 -10.83 -5.71 12.15
N LEU A 76 -11.19 -6.97 12.46
CA LEU A 76 -11.64 -7.92 11.44
C LEU A 76 -12.93 -7.45 10.77
N SER A 77 -13.90 -6.96 11.54
CA SER A 77 -15.14 -6.40 11.03
C SER A 77 -14.89 -5.20 10.12
N CYS A 78 -13.97 -4.30 10.51
CA CYS A 78 -13.57 -3.16 9.69
C CYS A 78 -12.99 -3.62 8.34
N LEU A 79 -12.07 -4.58 8.35
CA LEU A 79 -11.47 -5.14 7.13
C LEU A 79 -12.46 -5.92 6.26
N TYR A 80 -13.46 -6.57 6.86
CA TYR A 80 -14.48 -7.31 6.13
C TYR A 80 -15.46 -6.38 5.41
N ASN A 81 -15.85 -5.29 6.07
CA ASN A 81 -16.86 -4.35 5.57
C ASN A 81 -16.26 -3.22 4.70
N ASN A 82 -14.94 -3.11 4.62
CA ASN A 82 -14.25 -2.07 3.84
C ASN A 82 -13.16 -2.69 2.97
N SER A 83 -12.95 -2.13 1.77
CA SER A 83 -11.74 -2.44 1.02
C SER A 83 -10.53 -1.84 1.73
N LEU A 84 -9.39 -2.55 1.72
CA LEU A 84 -8.13 -2.03 2.25
C LEU A 84 -7.74 -0.70 1.60
N ARG A 85 -8.10 -0.51 0.32
CA ARG A 85 -7.96 0.75 -0.42
C ARG A 85 -8.69 1.91 0.26
N ASN A 86 -9.95 1.70 0.65
CA ASN A 86 -10.73 2.73 1.33
C ASN A 86 -10.17 3.04 2.72
N VAL A 87 -9.75 2.01 3.46
CA VAL A 87 -9.11 2.19 4.78
C VAL A 87 -7.80 2.98 4.63
N SER A 88 -6.99 2.68 3.61
CA SER A 88 -5.75 3.40 3.34
C SER A 88 -5.99 4.88 3.03
N VAL A 89 -6.94 5.19 2.14
CA VAL A 89 -7.28 6.58 1.80
C VAL A 89 -7.79 7.33 3.03
N ALA A 90 -8.68 6.71 3.82
CA ALA A 90 -9.20 7.32 5.04
C ALA A 90 -8.12 7.54 6.09
N ALA A 91 -7.21 6.57 6.29
CA ALA A 91 -6.08 6.71 7.19
C ALA A 91 -5.14 7.84 6.75
N GLY A 92 -4.90 8.00 5.44
CA GLY A 92 -4.13 9.12 4.91
C GLY A 92 -4.72 10.48 5.23
N LYS A 93 -6.05 10.61 5.21
CA LYS A 93 -6.74 11.84 5.64
C LYS A 93 -6.52 12.11 7.13
N VAL A 94 -6.65 11.09 7.97
CA VAL A 94 -6.39 11.21 9.42
C VAL A 94 -4.95 11.64 9.68
N VAL A 95 -3.97 11.08 8.96
CA VAL A 95 -2.56 11.49 9.07
C VAL A 95 -2.38 12.94 8.63
N ALA A 96 -3.00 13.36 7.53
CA ALA A 96 -2.87 14.72 7.02
C ALA A 96 -3.53 15.79 7.92
N GLU A 97 -4.58 15.42 8.65
CA GLU A 97 -5.31 16.32 9.56
C GLU A 97 -4.63 16.48 10.93
N GLN A 98 -3.69 15.61 11.28
CA GLN A 98 -3.06 15.54 12.60
C GLN A 98 -1.55 15.80 12.50
N GLU A 99 -1.09 16.96 12.94
CA GLU A 99 0.32 17.39 12.81
C GLU A 99 1.34 16.46 13.50
N GLN A 100 0.89 15.69 14.48
CA GLN A 100 1.69 14.70 15.21
C GLN A 100 1.85 13.36 14.47
N LEU A 101 1.06 13.12 13.42
CA LEU A 101 1.11 11.90 12.63
C LEU A 101 1.95 12.11 11.37
N ALA A 102 2.59 11.04 10.91
CA ALA A 102 3.47 11.07 9.75
C ALA A 102 3.27 9.80 8.94
N ASP A 103 3.11 9.93 7.61
CA ASP A 103 2.79 8.81 6.73
C ASP A 103 3.94 7.79 6.62
N ASP A 104 5.17 8.26 6.78
CA ASP A 104 6.37 7.43 6.74
C ASP A 104 6.62 6.65 8.04
N ASN A 105 5.88 6.94 9.11
CA ASN A 105 5.95 6.24 10.38
C ASN A 105 4.87 5.13 10.46
N PRO A 106 5.24 3.84 10.45
CA PRO A 106 4.30 2.74 10.47
C PRO A 106 3.36 2.73 11.69
N GLN A 107 3.84 3.22 12.84
CA GLN A 107 3.03 3.30 14.05
C GLN A 107 1.94 4.36 13.91
N HIS A 108 2.26 5.50 13.28
CA HIS A 108 1.29 6.58 13.04
C HIS A 108 0.23 6.14 12.03
N VAL A 109 0.63 5.44 10.96
CA VAL A 109 -0.30 4.82 10.01
C VAL A 109 -1.22 3.81 10.69
N PHE A 110 -0.69 2.97 11.59
CA PHE A 110 -1.50 2.04 12.37
C PHE A 110 -2.51 2.76 13.28
N ILE A 111 -2.09 3.81 13.99
CA ILE A 111 -2.98 4.62 14.84
C ILE A 111 -4.11 5.22 13.98
N ALA A 112 -3.77 5.86 12.86
CA ALA A 112 -4.74 6.46 11.95
C ALA A 112 -5.74 5.42 11.40
N ALA A 113 -5.27 4.26 10.96
CA ALA A 113 -6.12 3.20 10.45
C ALA A 113 -7.01 2.58 11.55
N SER A 114 -6.49 2.45 12.78
CA SER A 114 -7.27 1.94 13.91
C SER A 114 -8.41 2.90 14.27
N ALA A 115 -8.14 4.22 14.24
CA ALA A 115 -9.16 5.24 14.41
C ALA A 115 -10.25 5.17 13.32
N VAL A 116 -9.87 4.98 12.05
CA VAL A 116 -10.82 4.74 10.94
C VAL A 116 -11.70 3.51 11.20
N CYS A 117 -11.14 2.47 11.81
CA CYS A 117 -11.85 1.25 12.18
C CYS A 117 -12.66 1.36 13.49
N GLY A 118 -12.69 2.53 14.14
CA GLY A 118 -13.41 2.74 15.39
C GLY A 118 -12.77 2.01 16.60
N VAL A 119 -11.53 1.55 16.46
CA VAL A 119 -10.76 0.98 17.57
C VAL A 119 -10.20 2.13 18.37
N GLN A 120 -10.73 2.29 19.59
CA GLN A 120 -10.16 3.23 20.54
C GLN A 120 -8.87 2.61 21.10
N PRO A 121 -7.77 3.36 21.21
CA PRO A 121 -6.67 2.92 22.06
C PRO A 121 -7.25 2.68 23.44
N ALA A 122 -6.90 1.55 24.07
CA ALA A 122 -7.20 1.38 25.48
C ALA A 122 -6.59 2.60 26.19
N GLN A 123 -7.44 3.51 26.68
CA GLN A 123 -6.96 4.53 27.59
C GLN A 123 -6.36 3.76 28.75
N GLU A 124 -5.09 3.99 29.06
CA GLU A 124 -4.45 3.52 30.29
C GLU A 124 -5.28 4.05 31.47
N GLY A 125 -6.32 3.31 31.86
CA GLY A 125 -7.31 3.78 32.83
C GLY A 125 -8.66 3.05 32.81
N GLU A 126 -9.08 2.45 31.70
CA GLU A 126 -10.39 1.74 31.62
C GLU A 126 -10.20 0.22 31.70
N ALA A 127 -9.60 -0.20 32.81
CA ALA A 127 -9.65 -1.58 33.31
C ALA A 127 -10.37 -1.59 34.68
N ASP A 128 -11.50 -0.90 34.79
CA ASP A 128 -12.43 -1.00 35.92
C ASP A 128 -13.80 -0.49 35.42
N GLU A 129 -14.90 -1.10 35.87
CA GLU A 129 -16.30 -0.72 35.54
C GLU A 129 -16.96 -1.42 34.34
N SER A 130 -17.04 -2.74 34.40
CA SER A 130 -18.24 -3.48 33.97
C SER A 130 -18.35 -4.74 34.81
N ARG A 131 -18.75 -4.53 36.07
CA ARG A 131 -19.17 -5.56 37.02
C ARG A 131 -20.68 -5.71 36.99
#